data_AF-A0A6P1ZXW2-F1
#
_entry.id   AF-A0A6P1ZXW2-F1
#
_cell.length_a   1.000
_cell.length_b   1.000
_cell.length_c   1.000
_cell.angle_alpha   90.00
_cell.angle_beta   90.00
_cell.angle_gamma   90.00
#
_symmetry.space_group_name_H-M   'P 1'
#
loop_
_entity.id
_entity.type
_entity.pdbx_description
1 polymer ?
#
loop_
_entity_poly.entity_id
_entity_poly.type
_entity_poly.pdbx_seq_one_letter_code
_entity_poly.pdbx_strand_id
1 'polypeptide(L)'
;MNNPDKPSKNTTKLVVEKQKEAELIHDVLLLLQDLISREESTIKLVLDSLYHVGSINLINQKFRSRTLNRSLKLISKTSKPVFRIFAWRWFKNNGSQLITKWLQSQVTFKSTEQPQVTKAELVLENPDPNLNYPTKPQYQLHEVKHLRSQVTLLTGILAGVVTVFGGSFVWLGYSLERSHMQRIVELQTQVKTLEASVNEP
;
A
#
# COMPACT_ATOMS: atom_id res chain seq x y z
N MET A 1 44.65 -29.95 -33.85
CA MET A 1 43.76 -30.79 -33.04
C MET A 1 43.11 -29.92 -31.97
N ASN A 2 42.06 -29.15 -32.31
CA ASN A 2 41.32 -28.31 -31.36
C ASN A 2 39.83 -28.51 -31.64
N ASN A 3 39.10 -29.08 -30.68
CA ASN A 3 37.67 -29.35 -30.77
C ASN A 3 36.93 -28.44 -29.76
N PRO A 4 36.02 -27.54 -30.18
CA PRO A 4 35.30 -26.67 -29.26
C PRO A 4 33.78 -26.92 -29.24
N ASP A 5 33.30 -28.17 -29.18
CA ASP A 5 31.86 -28.44 -29.07
C ASP A 5 31.45 -28.94 -27.67
N LYS A 6 31.39 -28.02 -26.70
CA LYS A 6 30.80 -28.30 -25.37
C LYS A 6 29.91 -27.23 -24.70
N PRO A 7 29.47 -26.11 -25.32
CA PRO A 7 28.56 -25.18 -24.64
C PRO A 7 27.06 -25.56 -24.73
N SER A 8 26.61 -26.29 -25.76
CA SER A 8 25.17 -26.43 -26.07
C SER A 8 24.35 -27.36 -25.12
N LYS A 9 24.96 -28.43 -24.58
CA LYS A 9 24.25 -29.37 -23.69
C LYS A 9 23.89 -28.79 -22.32
N ASN A 10 24.73 -27.91 -21.77
CA ASN A 10 24.47 -27.31 -20.45
C ASN A 10 23.37 -26.25 -20.51
N THR A 11 23.32 -25.45 -21.58
CA THR A 11 22.27 -24.44 -21.77
C THR A 11 20.89 -25.07 -21.92
N THR A 12 20.81 -26.18 -22.66
CA THR A 12 19.55 -26.92 -22.85
C THR A 12 19.05 -27.55 -21.56
N LYS A 13 19.93 -28.14 -20.74
CA LYS A 13 19.56 -28.67 -19.41
C LYS A 13 19.05 -27.58 -18.47
N LEU A 14 19.73 -26.43 -18.44
CA LEU A 14 19.37 -25.30 -17.58
C LEU A 14 18.02 -24.69 -17.96
N VAL A 15 17.64 -24.69 -19.25
CA VAL A 15 16.30 -24.25 -19.69
C VAL A 15 15.23 -25.25 -19.25
N VAL A 16 15.48 -26.55 -19.35
CA VAL A 16 14.53 -27.60 -18.92
C VAL A 16 14.34 -27.59 -17.39
N GLU A 17 15.41 -27.39 -16.62
CA GLU A 17 15.35 -27.28 -15.16
C GLU A 17 14.55 -26.02 -14.74
N LYS A 18 14.80 -24.88 -15.37
CA LYS A 18 14.03 -23.65 -15.12
C LYS A 18 12.56 -23.77 -15.50
N GLN A 19 12.22 -24.51 -16.55
CA GLN A 19 10.81 -24.77 -16.91
C GLN A 19 10.13 -25.63 -15.85
N LYS A 20 10.77 -26.70 -15.40
CA LYS A 20 10.26 -27.54 -14.30
C LYS A 20 10.09 -26.75 -12.99
N GLU A 21 11.04 -25.88 -12.67
CA GLU A 21 10.91 -24.99 -11.51
C GLU A 21 9.71 -24.05 -11.63
N ALA A 22 9.47 -23.49 -12.83
CA ALA A 22 8.32 -22.61 -13.07
C ALA A 22 6.99 -23.36 -12.93
N GLU A 23 6.91 -24.61 -13.41
CA GLU A 23 5.76 -25.49 -13.22
C GLU A 23 5.51 -25.77 -11.74
N LEU A 24 6.54 -26.15 -10.98
CA LEU A 24 6.41 -26.41 -9.54
C LEU A 24 5.97 -25.17 -8.75
N ILE A 25 6.50 -23.99 -9.09
CA ILE A 25 6.08 -22.73 -8.46
C ILE A 25 4.64 -22.38 -8.82
N HIS A 26 4.20 -22.70 -10.04
CA HIS A 26 2.80 -22.54 -10.44
C HIS A 26 1.86 -23.47 -9.65
N ASP A 27 2.26 -24.73 -9.47
CA ASP A 27 1.50 -25.68 -8.66
C ASP A 27 1.40 -25.22 -7.20
N VAL A 28 2.49 -24.72 -6.63
CA VAL A 28 2.51 -24.12 -5.28
C VAL A 28 1.52 -22.96 -5.19
N LEU A 29 1.46 -22.09 -6.20
CA LEU A 29 0.51 -20.98 -6.24
C LEU A 29 -0.93 -21.48 -6.23
N LEU A 30 -1.25 -22.49 -7.04
CA LEU A 30 -2.59 -23.08 -7.12
C LEU A 30 -3.00 -23.73 -5.79
N LEU A 31 -2.11 -24.49 -5.18
CA LEU A 31 -2.34 -25.10 -3.86
C LEU A 31 -2.59 -24.04 -2.78
N LEU A 32 -1.80 -22.96 -2.77
CA LEU A 32 -2.00 -21.84 -1.87
C LEU A 32 -3.32 -21.12 -2.12
N GLN A 33 -3.75 -20.98 -3.38
CA GLN A 33 -5.02 -20.35 -3.71
C GLN A 33 -6.22 -21.20 -3.26
N ASP A 34 -6.16 -22.52 -3.47
CA ASP A 34 -7.18 -23.45 -2.98
C ASP A 34 -7.24 -23.46 -1.45
N LEU A 35 -6.07 -23.55 -0.78
CA LEU A 35 -5.97 -23.49 0.68
C LEU A 35 -6.58 -22.18 1.22
N ILE A 36 -6.22 -21.04 0.62
CA ILE A 36 -6.74 -19.74 1.06
C ILE A 36 -8.25 -19.63 0.89
N SER A 37 -8.79 -20.25 -0.17
CA SER A 37 -10.22 -20.23 -0.45
C SER A 37 -11.00 -21.17 0.47
N ARG A 38 -10.43 -22.31 0.85
CA ARG A 38 -11.06 -23.29 1.76
C ARG A 38 -10.97 -22.87 3.23
N GLU A 39 -9.84 -22.33 3.65
CA GLU A 39 -9.54 -21.98 5.05
C GLU A 39 -9.84 -20.51 5.39
N GLU A 40 -10.97 -20.00 4.89
CA GLU A 40 -11.36 -18.59 5.08
C GLU A 40 -11.46 -18.20 6.56
N SER A 41 -12.05 -19.05 7.40
CA SER A 41 -12.20 -18.79 8.83
C SER A 41 -10.86 -18.68 9.55
N THR A 42 -9.97 -19.63 9.27
CA THR A 42 -8.64 -19.72 9.86
C THR A 42 -7.80 -18.51 9.47
N ILE A 43 -7.81 -18.13 8.20
CA ILE A 43 -7.08 -16.95 7.70
C ILE A 43 -7.64 -15.67 8.29
N LYS A 44 -8.97 -15.53 8.39
CA LYS A 44 -9.57 -14.38 9.06
C LYS A 44 -9.13 -14.28 10.51
N LEU A 45 -8.98 -15.39 11.23
CA LEU A 45 -8.44 -15.40 12.60
C LEU A 45 -6.97 -14.99 12.65
N VAL A 46 -6.15 -15.48 11.72
CA VAL A 46 -4.74 -15.05 11.59
C VAL A 46 -4.67 -13.53 11.35
N LEU A 47 -5.44 -13.02 10.39
CA LEU A 47 -5.50 -11.58 10.09
C LEU A 47 -6.00 -10.75 11.28
N ASP A 48 -6.99 -11.26 12.02
CA ASP A 48 -7.53 -10.60 13.22
C ASP A 48 -6.48 -10.52 14.33
N SER A 49 -5.74 -11.61 14.54
CA SER A 49 -4.67 -11.70 15.53
C SER A 49 -3.52 -10.77 15.16
N LEU A 50 -3.14 -10.76 13.88
CA LEU A 50 -2.09 -9.89 13.35
C LEU A 50 -2.45 -8.42 13.49
N TYR A 51 -3.71 -8.08 13.24
CA TYR A 51 -4.21 -6.72 13.43
C TYR A 51 -4.17 -6.30 14.90
N HIS A 52 -4.60 -7.18 15.82
CA HIS A 52 -4.64 -6.87 17.24
C HIS A 52 -3.23 -6.57 17.79
N VAL A 53 -2.28 -7.48 17.55
CA VAL A 53 -0.90 -7.31 18.02
C VAL A 53 -0.19 -6.19 17.26
N GLY A 54 -0.34 -6.16 15.93
CA GLY A 54 0.33 -5.19 15.06
C GLY A 54 -0.11 -3.75 15.33
N SER A 55 -1.41 -3.50 15.46
CA SER A 55 -1.90 -2.14 15.74
C SER A 55 -1.42 -1.62 17.09
N ILE A 56 -1.50 -2.43 18.15
CA ILE A 56 -1.04 -2.03 19.48
C ILE A 56 0.47 -1.77 19.49
N ASN A 57 1.26 -2.67 18.90
CA ASN A 57 2.71 -2.55 18.88
C ASN A 57 3.16 -1.32 18.09
N LEU A 58 2.59 -1.11 16.90
CA LEU A 58 2.89 0.05 16.06
C LEU A 58 2.51 1.36 16.76
N ILE A 59 1.34 1.42 17.41
CA ILE A 59 0.91 2.61 18.15
C ILE A 59 1.87 2.90 19.29
N ASN A 60 2.28 1.88 20.06
CA ASN A 60 3.21 2.04 21.17
C ASN A 60 4.60 2.49 20.71
N GLN A 61 5.09 1.96 19.60
CA GLN A 61 6.41 2.32 19.06
C GLN A 61 6.43 3.73 18.46
N LYS A 62 5.37 4.11 17.73
CA LYS A 62 5.35 5.34 16.92
C LYS A 62 4.82 6.56 17.66
N PHE A 63 3.97 6.38 18.69
CA PHE A 63 3.33 7.49 19.41
C PHE A 63 3.69 7.48 20.90
N ARG A 64 4.64 8.36 21.26
CA ARG A 64 5.14 8.53 22.63
C ARG A 64 4.18 9.33 23.53
N SER A 65 3.29 10.15 22.95
CA SER A 65 2.34 10.95 23.72
C SER A 65 1.16 10.10 24.21
N ARG A 66 0.83 10.26 25.50
CA ARG A 66 -0.18 9.43 26.19
C ARG A 66 -1.60 9.61 25.64
N THR A 67 -1.94 10.82 25.22
CA THR A 67 -3.25 11.17 24.65
C THR A 67 -3.43 10.60 23.24
N LEU A 68 -2.45 10.77 22.35
CA LEU A 68 -2.48 10.19 20.99
C LEU A 68 -2.44 8.67 21.03
N ASN A 69 -1.61 8.08 21.90
CA ASN A 69 -1.56 6.63 22.06
C ASN A 69 -2.94 6.07 22.47
N ARG A 70 -3.64 6.74 23.40
CA ARG A 70 -4.97 6.34 23.84
C ARG A 70 -6.02 6.51 22.74
N SER A 71 -6.02 7.62 22.00
CA SER A 71 -6.97 7.82 20.90
C SER A 71 -6.74 6.82 19.76
N LEU A 72 -5.49 6.58 19.36
CA LEU A 72 -5.17 5.59 18.32
C LEU A 72 -5.55 4.17 18.73
N LYS A 73 -5.39 3.79 20.00
CA LYS A 73 -5.84 2.48 20.51
C LYS A 73 -7.36 2.33 20.47
N LEU A 74 -8.11 3.41 20.64
CA LEU A 74 -9.57 3.38 20.46
C LEU A 74 -9.93 3.24 18.98
N ILE A 75 -9.24 4.01 18.12
CA ILE A 75 -9.43 3.96 16.66
C ILE A 75 -9.09 2.56 16.12
N SER A 76 -8.06 1.90 16.62
CA SER A 76 -7.75 0.52 16.20
C SER A 76 -8.84 -0.46 16.61
N LYS A 77 -9.47 -0.28 17.77
CA LYS A 77 -10.60 -1.12 18.16
C LYS A 77 -11.84 -0.87 17.31
N THR A 78 -12.16 0.38 17.00
CA THR A 78 -13.36 0.73 16.21
C THR A 78 -13.21 0.44 14.72
N SER A 79 -12.00 0.52 14.17
CA SER A 79 -11.73 0.21 12.76
C SER A 79 -11.53 -1.29 12.48
N LYS A 80 -11.50 -2.13 13.51
CA LYS A 80 -11.35 -3.60 13.42
C LYS A 80 -12.29 -4.30 12.41
N PRO A 81 -13.63 -4.10 12.42
CA PRO A 81 -14.52 -4.79 11.48
C PRO A 81 -14.29 -4.36 10.03
N VAL A 82 -13.97 -3.09 9.82
CA VAL A 82 -13.66 -2.54 8.49
C VAL A 82 -12.35 -3.16 7.99
N PHE A 83 -11.30 -3.13 8.81
CA PHE A 83 -10.03 -3.78 8.49
C PHE A 83 -10.23 -5.26 8.15
N ARG A 84 -11.05 -6.00 8.91
CA ARG A 84 -11.31 -7.42 8.65
C ARG A 84 -11.86 -7.68 7.24
N ILE A 85 -12.80 -6.86 6.77
CA ILE A 85 -13.38 -6.97 5.43
C ILE A 85 -12.33 -6.64 4.36
N PHE A 86 -11.60 -5.54 4.54
CA PHE A 86 -10.58 -5.10 3.59
C PHE A 86 -9.40 -6.07 3.52
N ALA A 87 -8.87 -6.49 4.67
CA ALA A 87 -7.78 -7.45 4.77
C ALA A 87 -8.15 -8.79 4.14
N TRP A 88 -9.37 -9.27 4.36
CA TRP A 88 -9.84 -10.50 3.71
C TRP A 88 -9.91 -10.35 2.18
N ARG A 89 -10.55 -9.29 1.67
CA ARG A 89 -10.64 -9.06 0.22
C ARG A 89 -9.26 -8.93 -0.43
N TRP A 90 -8.35 -8.21 0.22
CA TRP A 90 -7.00 -8.04 -0.26
C TRP A 90 -6.22 -9.36 -0.24
N PHE A 91 -6.29 -10.11 0.87
CA PHE A 91 -5.57 -11.36 1.05
C PHE A 91 -6.09 -12.47 0.14
N LYS A 92 -7.40 -12.56 -0.09
CA LYS A 92 -7.98 -13.52 -1.04
C LYS A 92 -7.43 -13.33 -2.46
N ASN A 93 -7.24 -12.07 -2.88
CA ASN A 93 -6.81 -11.77 -4.25
C ASN A 93 -5.29 -11.77 -4.43
N ASN A 94 -4.52 -11.48 -3.38
CA ASN A 94 -3.07 -11.27 -3.48
C ASN A 94 -2.25 -12.25 -2.62
N GLY A 95 -2.84 -12.83 -1.58
CA GLY A 95 -2.13 -13.60 -0.56
C GLY A 95 -1.37 -14.80 -1.11
N SER A 96 -1.99 -15.57 -2.01
CA SER A 96 -1.34 -16.72 -2.66
C SER A 96 -0.10 -16.28 -3.44
N GLN A 97 -0.19 -15.20 -4.20
CA GLN A 97 0.94 -14.66 -4.97
C GLN A 97 2.04 -14.12 -4.07
N LEU A 98 1.71 -13.39 -3.00
CA LEU A 98 2.70 -12.87 -2.06
C LEU A 98 3.46 -14.00 -1.37
N ILE A 99 2.74 -15.02 -0.88
CA ILE A 99 3.37 -16.16 -0.20
C ILE A 99 4.23 -16.95 -1.19
N THR A 100 3.73 -17.21 -2.39
CA THR A 100 4.49 -17.93 -3.43
C THR A 100 5.76 -17.18 -3.80
N LYS A 101 5.68 -15.85 -4.02
CA LYS A 101 6.87 -15.03 -4.32
C LYS A 101 7.86 -15.00 -3.15
N TRP A 102 7.36 -14.91 -1.92
CA TRP A 102 8.21 -14.96 -0.73
C TRP A 102 8.92 -16.31 -0.62
N LEU A 103 8.20 -17.43 -0.77
CA LEU A 103 8.77 -18.78 -0.79
C LEU A 103 9.80 -18.93 -1.90
N GLN A 104 9.48 -18.48 -3.12
CA GLN A 104 10.41 -18.46 -4.25
C GLN A 104 11.68 -17.67 -3.92
N SER A 105 11.57 -16.52 -3.25
CA SER A 105 12.73 -15.73 -2.84
C SER A 105 13.61 -16.42 -1.79
N GLN A 106 13.06 -17.35 -0.98
CA GLN A 106 13.85 -18.10 0.00
C GLN A 106 14.60 -19.27 -0.65
N VAL A 107 14.04 -19.87 -1.69
CA VAL A 107 14.67 -21.00 -2.42
C VAL A 107 15.57 -20.55 -3.57
N THR A 108 15.44 -19.29 -4.00
CA THR A 108 16.34 -18.70 -5.01
C THR A 108 17.64 -18.30 -4.34
N PHE A 109 18.59 -19.23 -4.28
CA PHE A 109 19.94 -18.91 -3.86
C PHE A 109 20.60 -18.06 -4.94
N LYS A 110 21.04 -16.84 -4.58
CA LYS A 110 21.97 -16.10 -5.42
C LYS A 110 23.26 -16.90 -5.48
N SER A 111 23.49 -17.66 -6.56
CA SER A 111 24.84 -18.10 -6.87
C SER A 111 25.68 -16.85 -7.11
N THR A 112 26.49 -16.51 -6.12
CA THR A 112 27.52 -15.47 -6.19
C THR A 112 28.62 -15.94 -7.13
N GLU A 113 28.33 -16.06 -8.43
CA GLU A 113 29.31 -16.12 -9.51
C GLU A 113 28.65 -15.61 -10.80
N GLN A 114 28.57 -14.29 -10.97
CA GLN A 114 28.79 -13.73 -12.30
C GLN A 114 29.36 -12.30 -12.21
N PRO A 115 30.64 -12.11 -12.59
CA PRO A 115 31.30 -10.81 -12.66
C PRO A 115 30.60 -9.85 -13.61
N GLN A 116 30.60 -8.59 -13.19
CA GLN A 116 30.28 -7.43 -13.99
C GLN A 116 31.10 -7.45 -15.29
N VAL A 117 30.44 -7.51 -16.45
CA VAL A 117 31.00 -6.97 -17.69
C VAL A 117 30.23 -5.72 -18.05
N THR A 118 30.83 -4.65 -17.55
CA THR A 118 30.70 -3.25 -17.88
C THR A 118 30.52 -3.01 -19.38
N LYS A 119 29.62 -2.07 -19.69
CA LYS A 119 29.47 -1.34 -20.95
C LYS A 119 30.81 -0.79 -21.47
N ALA A 120 31.18 -1.12 -22.71
CA ALA A 120 31.93 -0.31 -23.70
C ALA A 120 32.10 -1.20 -24.96
N GLU A 121 31.33 -1.02 -26.04
CA GLU A 121 31.58 -0.07 -27.15
C GLU A 121 32.65 -0.55 -28.13
N LEU A 122 32.20 -1.21 -29.21
CA LEU A 122 32.67 -1.19 -30.63
C LEU A 122 31.52 -1.87 -31.42
N VAL A 123 30.53 -1.22 -32.07
CA VAL A 123 30.54 -0.38 -33.31
C VAL A 123 31.40 -1.07 -34.39
N LEU A 124 30.98 -1.52 -35.59
CA LEU A 124 29.85 -1.39 -36.53
C LEU A 124 30.04 -2.56 -37.55
N GLU A 125 29.02 -3.22 -38.13
CA GLU A 125 28.70 -3.19 -39.59
C GLU A 125 27.47 -4.10 -39.89
N ASN A 126 26.52 -3.58 -40.68
CA ASN A 126 25.24 -4.14 -41.17
C ASN A 126 25.42 -4.71 -42.61
N PRO A 127 24.52 -5.47 -43.30
CA PRO A 127 23.04 -5.29 -43.39
C PRO A 127 22.12 -6.56 -43.55
N ASP A 128 20.81 -6.30 -43.45
CA ASP A 128 19.53 -7.07 -43.51
C ASP A 128 19.29 -8.08 -44.69
N PRO A 129 18.19 -8.90 -44.81
CA PRO A 129 16.83 -8.75 -44.22
C PRO A 129 16.00 -10.02 -43.82
N ASN A 130 14.98 -9.78 -42.97
CA ASN A 130 13.69 -10.48 -42.84
C ASN A 130 13.63 -11.98 -42.43
N LEU A 131 13.24 -12.25 -41.17
CA LEU A 131 12.17 -13.23 -40.86
C LEU A 131 11.66 -13.09 -39.41
N ASN A 132 10.38 -12.74 -39.29
CA ASN A 132 9.44 -13.13 -38.23
C ASN A 132 9.81 -12.82 -36.76
N TYR A 133 9.50 -11.59 -36.31
CA TYR A 133 9.43 -11.25 -34.89
C TYR A 133 8.10 -11.72 -34.28
N PRO A 134 8.09 -12.54 -33.23
CA PRO A 134 6.88 -12.81 -32.48
C PRO A 134 6.47 -11.56 -31.70
N THR A 135 5.20 -11.22 -31.87
CA THR A 135 4.40 -10.22 -31.17
C THR A 135 4.82 -10.01 -29.72
N LYS A 136 5.23 -8.76 -29.40
CA LYS A 136 5.42 -8.28 -28.02
C LYS A 136 4.14 -8.58 -27.22
N PRO A 137 4.21 -9.23 -26.05
CA PRO A 137 3.02 -9.64 -25.33
C PRO A 137 2.23 -8.40 -24.88
N GLN A 138 0.93 -8.46 -25.18
CA GLN A 138 -0.14 -7.51 -24.87
C GLN A 138 -0.38 -7.28 -23.36
N TYR A 139 0.63 -7.44 -22.50
CA TYR A 139 0.52 -7.24 -21.05
C TYR A 139 0.79 -5.79 -20.63
N GLN A 140 1.72 -5.11 -21.31
CA GLN A 140 2.13 -3.76 -20.90
C GLN A 140 1.15 -2.65 -21.27
N LEU A 141 0.25 -2.87 -22.24
CA LEU A 141 -0.73 -1.85 -22.66
C LEU A 141 -1.94 -1.80 -21.70
N HIS A 142 -2.23 -2.89 -20.99
CA HIS A 142 -3.33 -2.95 -20.02
C HIS A 142 -2.95 -2.41 -18.63
N GLU A 143 -1.66 -2.34 -18.29
CA GLU A 143 -1.22 -1.91 -16.96
C GLU A 143 -1.10 -0.38 -16.82
N VAL A 144 -0.90 0.37 -17.92
CA VAL A 144 -0.73 1.83 -17.83
C VAL A 144 -2.05 2.59 -17.67
N LYS A 145 -3.18 1.98 -18.04
CA LYS A 145 -4.50 2.62 -17.90
C LYS A 145 -5.14 2.39 -16.52
N HIS A 146 -4.89 1.23 -15.91
CA HIS A 146 -5.50 0.87 -14.62
C HIS A 146 -4.80 1.53 -13.42
N LEU A 147 -3.49 1.83 -13.53
CA LEU A 147 -2.75 2.53 -12.47
C LEU A 147 -3.10 4.03 -12.36
N ARG A 148 -3.64 4.64 -13.42
CA ARG A 148 -4.03 6.06 -13.36
C ARG A 148 -5.40 6.27 -12.70
N SER A 149 -6.33 5.33 -12.86
CA SER A 149 -7.70 5.50 -12.34
C SER A 149 -7.82 5.32 -10.82
N GLN A 150 -6.96 4.49 -10.20
CA GLN A 150 -7.00 4.29 -8.75
C GLN A 150 -6.43 5.47 -7.96
N VAL A 151 -5.45 6.18 -8.54
CA VAL A 151 -4.86 7.36 -7.89
C VAL A 151 -5.86 8.53 -7.93
N THR A 152 -6.61 8.70 -9.02
CA THR A 152 -7.58 9.81 -9.14
C THR A 152 -8.76 9.68 -8.16
N LEU A 153 -9.24 8.46 -7.91
CA LEU A 153 -10.36 8.20 -6.99
C LEU A 153 -9.95 8.41 -5.52
N LEU A 154 -8.73 7.99 -5.15
CA LEU A 154 -8.18 8.23 -3.81
C LEU A 154 -7.87 9.72 -3.57
N THR A 155 -7.32 10.41 -4.56
CA THR A 155 -7.08 11.86 -4.48
C THR A 155 -8.39 12.65 -4.35
N GLY A 156 -9.46 12.22 -5.05
CA GLY A 156 -10.78 12.83 -4.93
C GLY A 156 -11.41 12.68 -3.53
N ILE A 157 -11.35 11.48 -2.94
CA ILE A 157 -11.84 11.25 -1.57
C ILE A 157 -11.00 12.02 -0.55
N LEU A 158 -9.67 12.04 -0.71
CA LEU A 158 -8.79 12.79 0.19
C LEU A 158 -9.06 14.30 0.12
N ALA A 159 -9.22 14.86 -1.09
CA ALA A 159 -9.60 16.26 -1.27
C ALA A 159 -10.97 16.56 -0.64
N GLY A 160 -11.96 15.68 -0.82
CA GLY A 160 -13.28 15.82 -0.21
C GLY A 160 -13.25 15.84 1.33
N VAL A 161 -12.47 14.94 1.95
CA VAL A 161 -12.29 14.91 3.40
C VAL A 161 -11.59 16.18 3.89
N VAL A 162 -10.54 16.64 3.20
CA VAL A 162 -9.84 17.88 3.58
C VAL A 162 -10.75 19.11 3.45
N THR A 163 -11.62 19.18 2.43
CA THR A 163 -12.56 20.30 2.29
C THR A 163 -13.67 20.26 3.35
N VAL A 164 -14.22 19.09 3.67
CA VAL A 164 -15.26 18.96 4.71
C VAL A 164 -14.70 19.24 6.11
N PHE A 165 -13.53 18.68 6.44
CA PHE A 165 -12.90 18.93 7.74
C PHE A 165 -12.29 20.32 7.83
N GLY A 166 -11.65 20.82 6.77
CA GLY A 166 -11.10 22.17 6.71
C GLY A 166 -12.19 23.24 6.77
N GLY A 167 -13.28 23.07 6.02
CA GLY A 167 -14.45 23.96 6.07
C GLY A 167 -15.13 23.96 7.44
N SER A 168 -15.25 22.79 8.07
CA SER A 168 -15.78 22.67 9.44
C SER A 168 -14.89 23.37 10.48
N PHE A 169 -13.56 23.28 10.34
CA PHE A 169 -12.61 23.94 11.26
C PHE A 169 -12.60 25.46 11.10
N VAL A 170 -12.70 25.98 9.87
CA VAL A 170 -12.80 27.41 9.58
C VAL A 170 -14.14 27.97 10.10
N TRP A 171 -15.24 27.24 9.91
CA TRP A 171 -16.55 27.62 10.45
C TRP A 171 -16.55 27.65 11.99
N LEU A 172 -15.91 26.67 12.64
CA LEU A 172 -15.81 26.63 14.10
C LEU A 172 -15.01 27.84 14.62
N GLY A 173 -13.89 28.18 13.98
CA GLY A 173 -13.10 29.38 14.31
C GLY A 173 -13.90 30.68 14.16
N TYR A 174 -14.61 30.83 13.03
CA TYR A 174 -15.47 32.00 12.78
C TYR A 174 -16.63 32.10 13.79
N SER A 175 -17.24 30.97 14.15
CA SER A 175 -18.32 30.93 15.15
C SER A 175 -17.83 31.31 16.55
N LEU A 176 -16.59 30.95 16.89
CA LEU A 176 -16.00 31.24 18.20
C LEU A 176 -15.71 32.74 18.34
N GLU A 177 -15.16 33.37 17.30
CA GLU A 177 -14.89 34.81 17.28
C GLU A 177 -16.18 35.64 17.41
N ARG A 178 -17.26 35.20 16.73
CA ARG A 178 -18.58 35.81 16.87
C ARG A 178 -19.14 35.73 18.29
N SER A 179 -18.93 34.61 18.99
CA SER A 179 -19.40 34.42 20.37
C SER A 179 -18.64 35.31 21.37
N HIS A 180 -17.36 35.57 21.13
CA HIS A 180 -16.56 36.49 21.93
C HIS A 180 -17.02 37.92 21.76
N MET A 181 -17.31 38.35 20.53
CA MET A 181 -17.77 39.71 20.25
C MET A 181 -19.11 40.01 20.92
N GLN A 182 -20.04 39.04 20.90
CA GLN A 182 -21.33 39.18 21.59
C GLN A 182 -21.18 39.31 23.10
N ARG A 183 -20.31 38.49 23.73
CA ARG A 183 -20.05 38.60 25.17
C ARG A 183 -19.41 39.93 25.56
N ILE A 184 -18.51 40.47 24.74
CA ILE A 184 -17.88 41.78 25.02
C ILE A 184 -18.93 42.88 24.94
N VAL A 185 -19.80 42.86 23.92
CA VAL A 185 -20.89 43.84 23.78
C VAL A 185 -21.86 43.75 24.95
N GLU A 186 -22.25 42.54 25.37
CA GLU A 186 -23.15 42.33 26.49
C GLU A 186 -22.54 42.84 27.81
N LEU A 187 -21.28 42.51 28.09
CA LEU A 187 -20.57 43.01 29.27
C LEU A 187 -20.44 44.54 29.25
N GLN A 188 -20.15 45.13 28.10
CA GLN A 188 -20.07 46.58 27.97
C GLN A 188 -21.43 47.23 28.22
N THR A 189 -22.53 46.64 27.74
CA THR A 189 -23.87 47.15 28.01
C THR A 189 -24.23 47.04 29.49
N GLN A 190 -23.90 45.94 30.16
CA GLN A 190 -24.14 45.78 31.60
C GLN A 190 -23.34 46.78 32.44
N VAL A 191 -22.07 47.01 32.11
CA VAL A 191 -21.24 48.02 32.77
C VAL A 191 -21.84 49.40 32.58
N LYS A 192 -22.23 49.76 31.35
CA LYS A 192 -22.80 51.08 31.06
C LYS A 192 -24.14 51.31 31.76
N THR A 193 -24.98 50.28 31.89
CA THR A 193 -26.22 50.36 32.67
C THR A 193 -25.96 50.51 34.16
N LEU A 194 -24.94 49.82 34.69
CA LEU A 194 -24.56 49.90 36.09
C LEU A 194 -24.00 51.29 36.43
N GLU A 195 -23.13 51.83 35.56
CA GLU A 195 -22.60 53.19 35.68
C GLU A 195 -23.71 54.25 35.62
N ALA A 196 -24.68 54.09 34.71
CA ALA A 196 -25.83 55.00 34.62
C ALA A 196 -26.70 54.96 35.89
N SER A 197 -26.90 53.77 36.49
CA SER A 197 -27.64 53.63 37.74
C SER A 197 -26.91 54.15 38.99
N VAL A 198 -25.57 54.23 38.94
CA VAL A 198 -24.73 54.75 40.04
C VAL A 198 -24.57 56.27 39.95
N ASN A 199 -24.74 56.86 38.76
CA ASN A 199 -24.65 58.31 38.52
C ASN A 199 -26.01 59.04 38.54
N GLU A 200 -27.11 58.37 38.87
CA GLU A 200 -28.37 59.05 39.16
C GLU A 200 -28.29 59.71 40.57
N PRO A 201 -28.54 61.02 40.70
CA PRO A 201 -28.37 61.80 41.94
C PRO A 201 -29.42 61.53 43.01
#